data_AF-A0A523VXL5-F1
#
_entry.id   AF-A0A523VXL5-F1
#
_cell.length_a   1.000
_cell.length_b   1.000
_cell.length_c   1.000
_cell.angle_alpha   90.00
_cell.angle_beta   90.00
_cell.angle_gamma   90.00
#
_symmetry.space_group_name_H-M   'P 1'
#
loop_
_entity.id
_entity.type
_entity.pdbx_description
1 polymer ?
#
loop_
_entity_poly.entity_id
_entity_poly.type
_entity_poly.pdbx_seq_one_letter_code
_entity_poly.pdbx_strand_id
1 'polypeptide(L)'
;MPQALSRDEFIVPRDDGRQGQLAERGSERFADKEEGKEDQIDPKSVDLDLQELRAKAKKCERYADRRIAHLDSRRPRSIPTFADLDECIDFLEALVKKYHPFFRGGSLLSVLPEWQYDWKAIFKERWLAD
;
A
#
# COMPACT_ATOMS: atom_id res chain seq x y z
N MET A 1 -19.43 -16.85 -9.96
CA MET A 1 -19.75 -15.45 -9.63
C MET A 1 -18.80 -15.05 -8.52
N PRO A 2 -17.94 -14.03 -8.68
CA PRO A 2 -17.14 -13.56 -7.54
C PRO A 2 -18.12 -12.89 -6.55
N GLN A 3 -18.16 -13.37 -5.31
CA GLN A 3 -18.92 -12.74 -4.24
C GLN A 3 -18.25 -11.40 -3.89
N ALA A 4 -19.04 -10.33 -3.81
CA ALA A 4 -18.56 -9.03 -3.39
C ALA A 4 -18.11 -9.10 -1.93
N LEU A 5 -16.92 -8.57 -1.63
CA LEU A 5 -16.36 -8.59 -0.29
C LEU A 5 -17.20 -7.63 0.59
N SER A 6 -17.93 -8.18 1.57
CA SER A 6 -18.74 -7.41 2.51
C SER A 6 -17.95 -7.10 3.77
N ARG A 7 -18.11 -5.89 4.32
CA ARG A 7 -17.50 -5.46 5.58
C ARG A 7 -17.79 -6.39 6.75
N ASP A 8 -18.97 -7.02 6.76
CA ASP A 8 -19.41 -7.95 7.81
C ASP A 8 -18.56 -9.23 7.91
N GLU A 9 -17.95 -9.67 6.80
CA GLU A 9 -17.14 -10.90 6.80
C GLU A 9 -15.79 -10.75 7.53
N PHE A 10 -15.34 -9.51 7.77
CA PHE A 10 -14.05 -9.20 8.40
C PHE A 10 -14.16 -8.54 9.78
N ILE A 11 -15.36 -8.39 10.35
CA ILE A 11 -15.53 -7.94 11.73
C ILE A 11 -15.15 -9.09 12.67
N VAL A 12 -13.85 -9.23 12.95
CA VAL A 12 -13.39 -9.79 14.23
C VAL A 12 -14.08 -8.98 15.34
N PRO A 13 -14.64 -9.59 16.41
CA PRO A 13 -15.34 -8.86 17.47
C PRO A 13 -14.45 -7.73 18.00
N ARG A 14 -14.80 -6.49 17.67
CA ARG A 14 -14.06 -5.30 18.08
C ARG A 14 -14.43 -5.00 19.52
N ASP A 15 -13.49 -5.26 20.42
CA ASP A 15 -13.50 -4.66 21.74
C ASP A 15 -12.76 -3.30 21.65
N ASP A 16 -13.37 -2.26 22.22
CA ASP A 16 -12.89 -0.88 22.39
C ASP A 16 -13.28 0.23 21.35
N GLY A 17 -13.96 1.26 21.86
CA GLY A 17 -14.76 2.24 21.12
C GLY A 17 -14.00 3.42 20.50
N ARG A 18 -12.71 3.27 20.16
CA ARG A 18 -11.93 4.32 19.45
C ARG A 18 -11.58 3.94 18.01
N GLN A 19 -11.47 2.65 17.70
CA GLN A 19 -11.12 2.21 16.34
C GLN A 19 -12.29 2.25 15.35
N GLY A 20 -13.53 2.11 15.83
CA GLY A 20 -14.75 2.11 15.00
C GLY A 20 -14.96 3.42 14.22
N GLN A 21 -14.81 4.59 14.86
CA GLN A 21 -15.09 5.90 14.23
C GLN A 21 -14.11 6.27 13.11
N LEU A 22 -12.85 5.81 13.18
CA LEU A 22 -11.84 6.04 12.14
C LEU A 22 -12.02 5.08 10.95
N ALA A 23 -12.55 3.88 11.20
CA ALA A 23 -12.89 2.92 10.16
C ALA A 23 -14.04 3.42 9.27
N GLU A 24 -15.06 4.03 9.87
CA GLU A 24 -16.24 4.57 9.17
C GLU A 24 -15.85 5.68 8.17
N ARG A 25 -15.10 6.70 8.59
CA ARG A 25 -14.67 7.79 7.70
C ARG A 25 -13.77 7.35 6.55
N GLY A 26 -12.93 6.33 6.78
CA GLY A 26 -12.02 5.82 5.75
C GLY A 26 -12.74 4.97 4.70
N SER A 27 -13.72 4.16 5.13
CA SER A 27 -14.50 3.28 4.27
C SER A 27 -15.50 4.05 3.41
N GLU A 28 -16.20 5.06 3.96
CA GLU A 28 -17.14 5.92 3.21
C GLU A 28 -16.52 6.58 1.96
N ARG A 29 -15.22 6.90 2.00
CA ARG A 29 -14.54 7.55 0.87
C ARG A 29 -14.37 6.62 -0.33
N PHE A 30 -14.33 5.31 -0.11
CA PHE A 30 -13.99 4.30 -1.11
C PHE A 30 -15.07 3.22 -1.29
N ALA A 31 -16.15 3.31 -0.52
CA ALA A 31 -17.35 2.53 -0.64
C ALA A 31 -18.03 2.69 -2.00
N ASP A 32 -18.69 1.63 -2.46
CA ASP A 32 -19.61 1.71 -3.58
C ASP A 32 -20.76 2.67 -3.23
N LYS A 33 -21.01 3.68 -4.08
CA LYS A 33 -22.00 4.74 -3.83
C LYS A 33 -23.41 4.34 -4.27
N GLU A 34 -23.61 3.09 -4.69
CA GLU A 34 -24.95 2.55 -4.90
C GLU A 34 -25.69 2.34 -3.57
N GLU A 35 -26.96 2.73 -3.55
CA GLU A 35 -27.85 2.67 -2.39
C GLU A 35 -27.88 1.22 -1.83
N GLY A 36 -27.44 1.04 -0.57
CA GLY A 36 -27.37 -0.27 0.10
C GLY A 36 -26.07 -1.06 -0.10
N LYS A 37 -25.04 -0.50 -0.76
CA LYS A 37 -23.71 -1.13 -0.91
C LYS A 37 -22.56 -0.34 -0.28
N GLU A 38 -22.88 0.59 0.62
CA GLU A 38 -21.90 1.47 1.28
C GLU A 38 -20.81 0.71 2.07
N ASP A 39 -21.06 -0.56 2.41
CA ASP A 39 -20.11 -1.43 3.10
C ASP A 39 -19.46 -2.50 2.19
N GLN A 40 -19.64 -2.40 0.87
CA GLN A 40 -19.05 -3.31 -0.10
C GLN A 40 -18.05 -2.59 -1.01
N ILE A 41 -16.95 -3.29 -1.30
CA ILE A 41 -15.99 -2.86 -2.32
C ILE A 41 -16.49 -3.37 -3.68
N ASP A 42 -16.58 -2.47 -4.67
CA ASP A 42 -16.83 -2.85 -6.06
C ASP A 42 -15.69 -3.72 -6.61
N PRO A 43 -15.96 -5.00 -6.96
CA PRO A 43 -14.95 -5.90 -7.52
C PRO A 43 -14.29 -5.35 -8.79
N LYS A 44 -15.01 -4.58 -9.61
CA LYS A 44 -14.43 -3.99 -10.83
C LYS A 44 -13.39 -2.93 -10.50
N SER A 45 -13.63 -2.11 -9.47
CA SER A 45 -12.60 -1.17 -8.98
C SER A 45 -11.35 -1.89 -8.50
N VAL A 46 -11.48 -3.03 -7.82
CA VAL A 46 -10.33 -3.85 -7.38
C VAL A 46 -9.53 -4.35 -8.59
N ASP A 47 -10.20 -4.88 -9.60
CA ASP A 47 -9.54 -5.38 -10.79
C ASP A 47 -8.80 -4.27 -11.55
N LEU A 48 -9.38 -3.07 -11.63
CA LEU A 48 -8.73 -1.90 -12.24
C LEU A 48 -7.49 -1.47 -11.45
N ASP A 49 -7.60 -1.38 -10.13
CA ASP A 49 -6.49 -1.02 -9.24
C ASP A 49 -5.33 -2.03 -9.37
N LEU A 50 -5.64 -3.34 -9.41
CA LEU A 50 -4.65 -4.39 -9.61
C LEU A 50 -3.99 -4.32 -10.99
N GLN A 51 -4.75 -4.02 -12.03
CA GLN A 51 -4.22 -3.85 -13.39
C GLN A 51 -3.27 -2.65 -13.45
N GLU A 52 -3.64 -1.53 -12.82
CA GLU A 52 -2.81 -0.33 -12.76
C GLU A 52 -1.52 -0.58 -11.97
N LEU A 53 -1.61 -1.25 -10.81
CA LEU A 53 -0.44 -1.60 -10.00
C LEU A 53 0.54 -2.46 -10.80
N ARG A 54 0.03 -3.49 -11.49
CA ARG A 54 0.84 -4.35 -12.35
C ARG A 54 1.47 -3.57 -13.49
N ALA A 55 0.73 -2.65 -14.11
CA ALA A 55 1.25 -1.85 -15.22
C ALA A 55 2.43 -0.97 -14.79
N LYS A 56 2.30 -0.28 -13.64
CA LYS A 56 3.37 0.53 -13.05
C LYS A 56 4.56 -0.33 -12.64
N ALA A 57 4.32 -1.43 -11.92
CA ALA A 57 5.38 -2.30 -11.38
C ALA A 57 6.16 -3.09 -12.46
N LYS A 58 5.55 -3.36 -13.62
CA LYS A 58 6.10 -4.25 -14.66
C LYS A 58 7.54 -3.93 -15.07
N LYS A 59 7.90 -2.64 -15.15
CA LYS A 59 9.27 -2.23 -15.54
C LYS A 59 10.27 -2.53 -14.43
N CYS A 60 9.90 -2.23 -13.18
CA CYS A 60 10.69 -2.49 -11.99
C CYS A 60 10.84 -4.00 -11.74
N GLU A 61 9.76 -4.76 -11.80
CA GLU A 61 9.73 -6.22 -11.67
C GLU A 61 10.67 -6.89 -12.68
N ARG A 62 10.53 -6.57 -13.98
CA ARG A 62 11.40 -7.15 -15.03
C ARG A 62 12.88 -6.84 -14.80
N TYR A 63 13.18 -5.65 -14.29
CA TYR A 63 14.56 -5.30 -13.97
C TYR A 63 15.06 -6.07 -12.75
N ALA A 64 14.27 -6.14 -11.69
CA ALA A 64 14.57 -6.88 -10.47
C ALA A 64 14.81 -8.37 -10.77
N ASP A 65 13.92 -9.03 -11.50
CA ASP A 65 14.06 -10.45 -11.87
C ASP A 65 15.37 -10.71 -12.59
N ARG A 66 15.65 -9.96 -13.65
CA ARG A 66 16.81 -10.22 -14.50
C ARG A 66 18.12 -9.79 -13.84
N ARG A 67 18.15 -8.61 -13.23
CA ARG A 67 19.40 -7.97 -12.80
C ARG A 67 19.70 -8.16 -11.33
N ILE A 68 18.69 -8.28 -10.47
CA ILE A 68 18.88 -8.45 -9.03
C ILE A 68 18.83 -9.94 -8.68
N ALA A 69 17.77 -10.64 -9.08
CA ALA A 69 17.59 -12.04 -8.71
C ALA A 69 18.49 -12.99 -9.53
N HIS A 70 18.55 -12.81 -10.85
CA HIS A 70 19.27 -13.72 -11.75
C HIS A 70 20.66 -13.25 -12.19
N LEU A 71 21.06 -12.01 -11.85
CA LEU A 71 22.34 -11.42 -12.27
C LEU A 71 22.65 -11.62 -13.77
N ASP A 72 21.62 -11.52 -14.63
CA ASP A 72 21.72 -11.76 -16.07
C ASP A 72 22.85 -10.89 -16.67
N SER A 73 23.80 -11.56 -17.33
CA SER A 73 24.97 -10.96 -17.96
C SER A 73 24.59 -10.06 -19.14
N ARG A 74 23.40 -10.25 -19.71
CA ARG A 74 22.89 -9.40 -20.79
C ARG A 74 22.54 -8.01 -20.24
N ARG A 75 22.89 -6.98 -21.00
CA ARG A 75 22.51 -5.61 -20.64
C ARG A 75 20.97 -5.47 -20.67
N PRO A 76 20.35 -4.91 -19.62
CA PRO A 76 18.91 -4.69 -19.59
C PRO A 76 18.55 -3.66 -20.67
N ARG A 77 17.53 -3.97 -21.47
CA ARG A 77 17.07 -3.09 -22.56
C ARG A 77 16.40 -1.81 -22.05
N SER A 78 15.84 -1.85 -20.84
CA SER A 78 15.28 -0.70 -20.16
C SER A 78 15.68 -0.78 -18.69
N ILE A 79 16.24 0.30 -18.17
CA ILE A 79 16.50 0.45 -16.74
C ILE A 79 15.37 1.33 -16.20
N PRO A 80 14.65 0.91 -15.15
CA PRO A 80 13.71 1.78 -14.46
C PRO A 80 14.46 2.97 -13.84
N THR A 81 13.86 4.14 -13.87
CA THR A 81 14.33 5.31 -13.15
C THR A 81 13.91 5.21 -11.68
N PHE A 82 14.48 6.06 -10.81
CA PHE A 82 13.97 6.19 -9.45
C PHE A 82 12.52 6.67 -9.45
N ALA A 83 12.14 7.56 -10.37
CA ALA A 83 10.75 7.99 -10.52
C ALA A 83 9.80 6.83 -10.85
N ASP A 84 10.20 5.89 -11.72
CA ASP A 84 9.37 4.70 -12.00
C ASP A 84 9.16 3.86 -10.72
N LEU A 85 10.16 3.80 -9.82
CA LEU A 85 10.07 3.07 -8.55
C LEU A 85 9.19 3.83 -7.54
N ASP A 86 9.40 5.13 -7.40
CA ASP A 86 8.64 5.99 -6.50
C ASP A 86 7.15 5.97 -6.85
N GLU A 87 6.81 6.10 -8.15
CA GLU A 87 5.42 5.99 -8.62
C GLU A 87 4.75 4.65 -8.29
N CYS A 88 5.52 3.55 -8.28
CA CYS A 88 5.00 2.24 -7.88
C CYS A 88 4.74 2.18 -6.37
N ILE A 89 5.66 2.71 -5.57
CA ILE A 89 5.57 2.71 -4.11
C ILE A 89 4.40 3.60 -3.66
N ASP A 90 4.28 4.80 -4.22
CA ASP A 90 3.21 5.75 -3.93
C ASP A 90 1.84 5.16 -4.27
N PHE A 91 1.74 4.50 -5.43
CA PHE A 91 0.49 3.85 -5.82
C PHE A 91 0.15 2.67 -4.91
N LEU A 92 1.13 1.85 -4.53
CA LEU A 92 0.93 0.76 -3.58
C LEU A 92 0.48 1.30 -2.21
N GLU A 93 1.09 2.37 -1.72
CA GLU A 93 0.68 3.03 -0.47
C GLU A 93 -0.78 3.51 -0.55
N ALA A 94 -1.19 4.11 -1.65
CA ALA A 94 -2.57 4.54 -1.87
C ALA A 94 -3.55 3.36 -1.81
N LEU A 95 -3.22 2.23 -2.43
CA LEU A 95 -4.05 1.02 -2.37
C LEU A 95 -4.12 0.43 -0.96
N VAL A 96 -3.00 0.38 -0.24
CA VAL A 96 -2.98 -0.10 1.15
C VAL A 96 -3.86 0.79 2.02
N LYS A 97 -3.75 2.12 1.90
CA LYS A 97 -4.62 3.07 2.61
C LYS A 97 -6.10 2.91 2.25
N LYS A 98 -6.41 2.62 0.98
CA LYS A 98 -7.77 2.37 0.48
C LYS A 98 -8.38 1.11 1.08
N TYR A 99 -7.65 -0.01 1.09
CA TYR A 99 -8.20 -1.31 1.45
C TYR A 99 -8.01 -1.69 2.93
N HIS A 100 -7.08 -1.07 3.64
CA HIS A 100 -6.81 -1.37 5.05
C HIS A 100 -8.04 -1.22 5.98
N PRO A 101 -8.88 -0.17 5.86
CA PRO A 101 -10.09 -0.04 6.68
C PRO A 101 -11.07 -1.21 6.48
N PHE A 102 -11.13 -1.81 5.30
CA PHE A 102 -12.02 -2.95 5.05
C PHE A 102 -11.51 -4.24 5.71
N PHE A 103 -10.19 -4.46 5.71
CA PHE A 103 -9.60 -5.68 6.29
C PHE A 103 -9.36 -5.63 7.80
N ARG A 104 -9.09 -4.42 8.35
CA ARG A 104 -8.67 -4.23 9.75
C ARG A 104 -9.53 -3.24 10.51
N GLY A 105 -10.32 -2.41 9.80
CA GLY A 105 -11.06 -1.24 10.28
C GLY A 105 -10.34 -0.38 11.30
N GLY A 106 -9.23 0.16 10.80
CA GLY A 106 -8.67 1.43 11.20
C GLY A 106 -8.10 2.12 9.96
N SER A 107 -7.79 3.42 10.08
CA SER A 107 -7.11 4.17 9.03
C SER A 107 -5.59 4.13 9.25
N LEU A 108 -4.82 3.91 8.19
CA LEU A 108 -3.37 4.10 8.20
C LEU A 108 -3.04 5.56 7.84
N LEU A 109 -2.33 6.27 8.72
CA LEU A 109 -1.84 7.62 8.43
C LEU A 109 -0.66 7.59 7.44
N SER A 110 0.28 6.68 7.66
CA SER A 110 1.39 6.37 6.76
C SER A 110 1.59 4.86 6.68
N VAL A 111 1.98 4.36 5.51
CA VAL A 111 2.40 2.95 5.33
C VAL A 111 3.91 2.82 5.55
N LEU A 112 4.65 3.89 5.29
CA LEU A 112 6.09 3.92 5.44
C LEU A 112 6.48 4.18 6.90
N PRO A 113 7.55 3.53 7.38
CA PRO A 113 8.07 3.80 8.71
C PRO A 113 8.52 5.26 8.81
N GLU A 114 8.00 5.97 9.79
CA GLU A 114 8.47 7.30 10.15
C GLU A 114 9.59 7.18 11.20
N TRP A 115 10.63 7.99 11.04
CA TRP A 115 11.71 8.06 12.02
C TRP A 115 11.16 8.63 13.34
N GLN A 116 11.02 7.78 14.34
CA GLN A 116 10.46 8.17 15.66
C GLN A 116 11.44 8.98 16.51
N TYR A 117 12.71 9.04 16.10
CA TYR A 117 13.79 9.75 16.77
C TYR A 117 14.78 10.29 15.75
N ASP A 118 15.66 11.20 16.17
CA ASP A 118 16.75 11.71 15.33
C ASP A 118 17.79 10.61 15.10
N TRP A 119 17.54 9.74 14.12
CA TRP A 119 18.43 8.64 13.77
C TRP A 119 19.82 9.13 13.32
N LYS A 120 19.96 10.43 12.97
CA LYS A 120 21.25 11.02 12.61
C LYS A 120 22.07 11.48 13.81
N ALA A 121 21.51 11.41 15.03
CA ALA A 121 22.22 11.81 16.25
C ALA A 121 23.57 11.08 16.41
N ILE A 122 23.65 9.82 16.00
CA ILE A 122 24.89 9.02 16.06
C ILE A 122 26.04 9.59 15.20
N PHE A 123 25.74 10.39 14.18
CA PHE A 123 26.76 11.01 13.32
C PHE A 123 27.21 12.39 13.82
N LYS A 124 26.56 12.91 14.87
CA LYS A 124 26.92 14.21 15.45
C LYS A 124 28.09 14.10 16.43
N GLU A 125 28.34 12.90 16.95
CA GLU A 125 29.45 12.62 17.85
C GLU A 125 30.68 12.15 17.07
N ARG A 126 31.82 12.79 17.31
CA ARG A 126 33.11 12.41 16.69
C ARG A 126 33.62 11.14 17.39
N TRP A 127 33.54 10.00 16.71
CA TRP A 127 33.85 8.67 17.27
C TRP A 127 35.35 8.40 17.52
N LEU A 128 36.24 9.27 17.03
CA LEU A 128 37.68 9.16 17.13
C LEU A 128 38.11 10.37 17.94
N ALA A 129 38.43 10.13 19.21
CA ALA A 129 39.24 11.05 19.99
C ALA A 129 40.65 11.05 19.39
N ASP A 130 41.23 12.24 19.23
CA ASP A 130 42.64 12.40 18.86
C ASP A 130 43.55 11.84 19.96
#